data_AF-A0A5N8HIG1-F1
#
_entry.id   AF-A0A5N8HIG1-F1
#
_cell.length_a   1.000
_cell.length_b   1.000
_cell.length_c   1.000
_cell.angle_alpha   90.00
_cell.angle_beta   90.00
_cell.angle_gamma   90.00
#
_symmetry.space_group_name_H-M   'P 1'
#
loop_
_entity.id
_entity.type
_entity.pdbx_description
1 polymer ?
#
loop_
_entity_poly.entity_id
_entity_poly.type
_entity_poly.pdbx_seq_one_letter_code
_entity_poly.pdbx_strand_id
1 'polypeptide(L)'
;MKTRTQQIEELQKEWTQPRWEGITRPYSAEDVVKLRGSVNPECTLAQLGAAKMWRLLHGESKKGYINSLGALTGGQALQQAKAGIEAVYLSGWQVAADANLAASMYPDQSLYPANSVPAVVERINNTFRRADQIQWSAGIEPGDPRYVDYFLPIVADAEAGFGGVLNAFELMKAMIEAGAAAVHFEDQLASVKKCGHMGGKVLVPTQEAIQKLVAARLAADVTGVPTLLVARTDADAADLITSDCDP
;
A
#
# COMPACT_ATOMS: atom_id res chain seq x y z
N MET A 1 14.64 -26.34 -2.76
CA MET A 1 14.84 -24.95 -2.30
C MET A 1 15.73 -24.25 -3.33
N LYS A 2 15.36 -23.06 -3.81
CA LYS A 2 16.14 -22.37 -4.85
C LYS A 2 17.45 -21.84 -4.25
N THR A 3 18.55 -21.94 -4.99
CA THR A 3 19.83 -21.37 -4.57
C THR A 3 19.76 -19.84 -4.60
N ARG A 4 20.68 -19.16 -3.90
CA ARG A 4 20.76 -17.70 -3.91
C ARG A 4 20.92 -17.16 -5.34
N THR A 5 21.77 -17.80 -6.15
CA THR A 5 21.98 -17.45 -7.57
C THR A 5 20.70 -17.57 -8.38
N GLN A 6 19.96 -18.67 -8.24
CA GLN A 6 18.68 -18.85 -8.94
C GLN A 6 17.65 -17.76 -8.58
N GLN A 7 17.59 -17.36 -7.31
CA GLN A 7 16.69 -16.28 -6.89
C GLN A 7 17.05 -14.91 -7.49
N ILE A 8 18.35 -14.63 -7.66
CA ILE A 8 18.83 -13.39 -8.28
C ILE A 8 18.47 -13.37 -9.77
N GLU A 9 18.74 -14.46 -10.49
CA GLU A 9 18.45 -14.61 -11.92
C GLU A 9 16.94 -14.49 -12.20
N GLU A 10 16.11 -15.11 -11.35
CA GLU A 10 14.66 -15.00 -11.46
C GLU A 10 14.15 -13.58 -11.26
N LEU A 11 14.68 -12.87 -10.26
CA LEU A 11 14.28 -11.48 -9.99
C LEU A 11 14.73 -10.54 -11.12
N GLN A 12 15.93 -10.73 -11.66
CA GLN A 12 16.40 -10.00 -12.84
C GLN A 12 15.48 -10.22 -14.04
N LYS A 13 15.09 -11.48 -14.28
CA LYS A 13 14.13 -11.81 -15.35
C LYS A 13 12.75 -11.20 -15.09
N GLU A 14 12.28 -11.23 -13.85
CA GLU A 14 11.00 -10.62 -13.46
C GLU A 14 10.99 -9.12 -13.78
N TRP A 15 12.06 -8.39 -13.48
CA TRP A 15 12.14 -6.95 -13.74
C TRP A 15 12.16 -6.55 -15.22
N THR A 16 12.27 -7.51 -16.14
CA THR A 16 12.10 -7.27 -17.59
C THR A 16 10.65 -7.34 -18.06
N GLN A 17 9.72 -7.77 -17.21
CA GLN A 17 8.31 -7.91 -17.58
C GLN A 17 7.62 -6.55 -17.74
N PRO A 18 6.54 -6.44 -18.56
CA PRO A 18 5.83 -5.17 -18.81
C PRO A 18 5.36 -4.44 -17.54
N ARG A 19 5.09 -5.19 -16.46
CA ARG A 19 4.74 -4.64 -15.13
C ARG A 19 5.74 -3.61 -14.61
N TRP A 20 7.00 -3.70 -15.03
CA TRP A 20 8.13 -2.92 -14.54
C TRP A 20 8.70 -1.95 -15.58
N GLU A 21 8.02 -1.79 -16.72
CA GLU A 21 8.41 -0.82 -17.74
C GLU A 21 8.46 0.60 -17.15
N GLY A 22 9.58 1.31 -17.40
CA GLY A 22 9.80 2.66 -16.87
C GLY A 22 10.09 2.75 -15.37
N ILE A 23 10.23 1.62 -14.65
CA ILE A 23 10.49 1.62 -13.20
C ILE A 23 11.99 1.55 -12.89
N THR A 24 12.53 2.62 -12.32
CA THR A 24 13.93 2.70 -11.89
C THR A 24 14.13 2.10 -10.49
N ARG A 25 15.21 1.33 -10.33
CA ARG A 25 15.71 0.83 -9.03
C ARG A 25 17.18 1.21 -8.87
N PRO A 26 17.55 2.01 -7.86
CA PRO A 26 18.95 2.38 -7.60
C PRO A 26 19.71 1.30 -6.80
N TYR A 27 19.31 0.02 -6.94
CA TYR A 27 19.89 -1.13 -6.26
C TYR A 27 19.75 -2.37 -7.15
N SER A 28 20.54 -3.41 -6.87
CA SER A 28 20.57 -4.63 -7.67
C SER A 28 19.61 -5.72 -7.16
N ALA A 29 19.32 -6.71 -8.00
CA ALA A 29 18.62 -7.92 -7.57
C ALA A 29 19.41 -8.71 -6.49
N GLU A 30 20.74 -8.62 -6.51
CA GLU A 30 21.58 -9.22 -5.47
C GLU A 30 21.36 -8.58 -4.10
N ASP A 31 21.22 -7.24 -4.05
CA ASP A 31 20.92 -6.50 -2.82
C ASP A 31 19.56 -6.91 -2.24
N VAL A 32 18.57 -7.11 -3.11
CA VAL A 32 17.24 -7.60 -2.69
C VAL A 32 17.34 -9.00 -2.08
N VAL A 33 17.96 -9.94 -2.78
CA VAL A 33 18.07 -11.33 -2.30
C VAL A 33 18.94 -11.42 -1.03
N LYS A 34 19.93 -10.53 -0.87
CA LYS A 34 20.73 -10.40 0.36
C LYS A 34 19.88 -10.12 1.59
N LEU A 35 18.79 -9.36 1.44
CA LEU A 35 17.90 -8.94 2.53
C LEU A 35 16.69 -9.88 2.75
N ARG A 36 16.45 -10.82 1.84
CA ARG A 36 15.25 -11.68 1.83
C ARG A 36 15.22 -12.76 2.91
N GLY A 37 16.36 -13.13 3.46
CA GLY A 37 16.49 -14.30 4.33
C GLY A 37 16.37 -15.62 3.55
N SER A 38 16.54 -16.76 4.25
CA SER A 38 16.45 -18.08 3.61
C SER A 38 15.02 -18.56 3.37
N VAL A 39 14.05 -18.04 4.14
CA VAL A 39 12.63 -18.33 4.02
C VAL A 39 11.89 -17.01 3.88
N ASN A 40 11.15 -16.86 2.79
CA ASN A 40 10.29 -15.70 2.53
C ASN A 40 8.82 -16.13 2.61
N PRO A 41 8.10 -15.82 3.70
CA PRO A 41 6.69 -16.17 3.84
C PRO A 41 5.83 -15.58 2.72
N GLU A 42 4.90 -16.36 2.19
CA GLU A 42 4.01 -15.90 1.13
C GLU A 42 3.00 -14.88 1.65
N CYS A 43 2.87 -13.75 0.94
CA CYS A 43 1.88 -12.70 1.21
C CYS A 43 0.73 -12.78 0.21
N THR A 44 -0.05 -13.87 0.25
CA THR A 44 -1.03 -14.24 -0.78
C THR A 44 -2.01 -13.10 -1.12
N LEU A 45 -2.58 -12.43 -0.12
CA LEU A 45 -3.58 -11.37 -0.35
C LEU A 45 -2.96 -10.14 -1.01
N ALA A 46 -1.74 -9.76 -0.63
CA ALA A 46 -1.04 -8.65 -1.27
C ALA A 46 -0.66 -8.98 -2.72
N GLN A 47 -0.22 -10.21 -3.00
CA GLN A 47 0.09 -10.65 -4.38
C GLN A 47 -1.15 -10.59 -5.28
N LEU A 48 -2.26 -11.20 -4.84
CA LEU A 48 -3.50 -11.22 -5.60
C LEU A 48 -4.11 -9.82 -5.73
N GLY A 49 -4.10 -9.04 -4.65
CA GLY A 49 -4.58 -7.67 -4.62
C GLY A 49 -3.79 -6.77 -5.57
N ALA A 50 -2.46 -6.81 -5.52
CA ALA A 50 -1.60 -6.02 -6.41
C ALA A 50 -1.79 -6.41 -7.89
N ALA A 51 -1.89 -7.71 -8.20
CA ALA A 51 -2.15 -8.18 -9.55
C ALA A 51 -3.54 -7.72 -10.06
N LYS A 52 -4.57 -7.80 -9.22
CA LYS A 52 -5.92 -7.32 -9.56
C LYS A 52 -5.96 -5.80 -9.74
N MET A 53 -5.31 -5.04 -8.84
CA MET A 53 -5.23 -3.58 -8.96
C MET A 53 -4.54 -3.17 -10.27
N TRP A 54 -3.44 -3.83 -10.64
CA TRP A 54 -2.74 -3.56 -11.89
C TRP A 54 -3.68 -3.77 -13.10
N ARG A 55 -4.40 -4.90 -13.16
CA ARG A 55 -5.36 -5.17 -14.24
C ARG A 55 -6.48 -4.14 -14.31
N LEU A 56 -7.07 -3.76 -13.18
CA LEU A 56 -8.13 -2.74 -13.12
C LEU A 56 -7.66 -1.38 -13.66
N LEU A 57 -6.42 -0.98 -13.35
CA LEU A 57 -5.81 0.26 -13.86
C LEU A 57 -5.47 0.19 -15.36
N HIS A 58 -5.36 -1.01 -15.93
CA HIS A 58 -4.99 -1.22 -17.34
C HIS A 58 -6.17 -1.69 -18.20
N GLY A 59 -7.38 -1.25 -17.86
CA GLY A 59 -8.56 -1.38 -18.72
C GLY A 59 -9.61 -2.39 -18.27
N GLU A 60 -9.38 -3.15 -17.18
CA GLU A 60 -10.39 -4.07 -16.66
C GLU A 60 -11.41 -3.41 -15.72
N SER A 61 -11.22 -2.14 -15.34
CA SER A 61 -12.21 -1.42 -14.53
C SER A 61 -13.48 -1.10 -15.32
N LYS A 62 -14.64 -1.22 -14.66
CA LYS A 62 -15.98 -1.09 -15.26
C LYS A 62 -16.21 0.24 -15.98
N LYS A 63 -15.54 1.30 -15.55
CA LYS A 63 -15.76 2.67 -16.03
C LYS A 63 -14.56 3.24 -16.80
N GLY A 64 -13.51 2.44 -17.01
CA GLY A 64 -12.21 2.93 -17.47
C GLY A 64 -11.41 3.70 -16.41
N TYR A 65 -11.94 3.82 -15.19
CA TYR A 65 -11.27 4.35 -14.02
C TYR A 65 -11.82 3.68 -12.75
N ILE A 66 -11.03 3.75 -11.67
CA ILE A 66 -11.39 3.23 -10.35
C ILE A 66 -11.69 4.42 -9.44
N ASN A 67 -12.95 4.55 -9.02
CA ASN A 67 -13.31 5.41 -7.90
C ASN A 67 -13.43 4.56 -6.63
N SER A 68 -13.10 5.17 -5.49
CA SER A 68 -13.19 4.52 -4.18
C SER A 68 -13.71 5.49 -3.13
N LEU A 69 -13.95 4.95 -1.93
CA LEU A 69 -14.38 5.65 -0.73
C LEU A 69 -13.52 5.19 0.44
N GLY A 70 -13.15 6.11 1.32
CA GLY A 70 -12.42 5.79 2.55
C GLY A 70 -13.21 4.82 3.45
N ALA A 71 -12.60 3.69 3.80
CA ALA A 71 -13.14 2.73 4.76
C ALA A 71 -12.21 2.61 5.98
N LEU A 72 -12.76 2.83 7.18
CA LEU A 72 -12.03 2.70 8.46
C LEU A 72 -12.40 1.43 9.23
N THR A 73 -13.34 0.63 8.72
CA THR A 73 -13.70 -0.69 9.26
C THR A 73 -13.86 -1.72 8.15
N GLY A 74 -13.66 -3.00 8.49
CA GLY A 74 -13.92 -4.10 7.55
C GLY A 74 -15.38 -4.19 7.11
N GLY A 75 -16.33 -3.82 7.97
CA GLY A 75 -17.76 -3.79 7.64
C GLY A 75 -18.09 -2.76 6.55
N GLN A 76 -17.50 -1.57 6.61
CA GLN A 76 -17.65 -0.56 5.56
C GLN A 76 -17.10 -1.09 4.22
N ALA A 77 -15.88 -1.63 4.22
CA ALA A 77 -15.26 -2.21 3.04
C ALA A 77 -16.09 -3.36 2.44
N LEU A 78 -16.67 -4.23 3.29
CA LEU A 78 -17.57 -5.29 2.87
C LEU A 78 -18.80 -4.75 2.14
N GLN A 79 -19.43 -3.68 2.66
CA GLN A 79 -20.59 -3.08 1.99
C GLN A 79 -20.19 -2.39 0.68
N GLN A 80 -19.01 -1.78 0.61
CA GLN A 80 -18.47 -1.24 -0.65
C GLN A 80 -18.32 -2.34 -1.71
N ALA A 81 -17.78 -3.52 -1.35
CA ALA A 81 -17.70 -4.66 -2.26
C ALA A 81 -19.08 -5.11 -2.75
N LYS A 82 -20.06 -5.24 -1.85
CA LYS A 82 -21.45 -5.57 -2.22
C LYS A 82 -22.11 -4.50 -3.10
N ALA A 83 -21.73 -3.23 -2.93
CA ALA A 83 -22.19 -2.12 -3.76
C ALA A 83 -21.49 -2.04 -5.13
N GLY A 84 -20.50 -2.91 -5.38
CA GLY A 84 -19.80 -3.01 -6.66
C GLY A 84 -18.62 -2.06 -6.84
N ILE A 85 -18.11 -1.45 -5.75
CA ILE A 85 -16.82 -0.76 -5.72
C ILE A 85 -15.70 -1.74 -6.06
N GLU A 86 -14.68 -1.27 -6.78
CA GLU A 86 -13.67 -2.12 -7.42
C GLU A 86 -12.33 -2.16 -6.64
N ALA A 87 -12.10 -1.18 -5.76
CA ALA A 87 -10.97 -1.11 -4.84
C ALA A 87 -11.36 -0.30 -3.59
N VAL A 88 -10.72 -0.59 -2.45
CA VAL A 88 -10.93 0.13 -1.19
C VAL A 88 -9.80 1.13 -0.97
N TYR A 89 -10.14 2.37 -0.59
CA TYR A 89 -9.17 3.33 -0.08
C TYR A 89 -9.18 3.30 1.45
N LEU A 90 -8.00 3.18 2.06
CA LEU A 90 -7.82 3.22 3.50
C LEU A 90 -7.04 4.49 3.87
N SER A 91 -7.76 5.45 4.43
CA SER A 91 -7.25 6.79 4.75
C SER A 91 -6.53 6.84 6.10
N GLY A 92 -5.32 7.40 6.13
CA GLY A 92 -4.58 7.68 7.37
C GLY A 92 -5.33 8.67 8.27
N TRP A 93 -5.99 9.67 7.68
CA TRP A 93 -6.84 10.62 8.39
C TRP A 93 -7.98 9.94 9.15
N GLN A 94 -8.69 8.98 8.53
CA GLN A 94 -9.78 8.27 9.20
C GLN A 94 -9.25 7.37 10.32
N VAL A 95 -8.08 6.74 10.11
CA VAL A 95 -7.42 5.93 11.13
C VAL A 95 -6.99 6.79 12.33
N ALA A 96 -6.39 7.96 12.08
CA ALA A 96 -6.08 8.93 13.12
C ALA A 96 -7.33 9.34 13.92
N ALA A 97 -8.43 9.62 13.22
CA ALA A 97 -9.66 10.07 13.86
C ALA A 97 -10.33 8.98 14.73
N ASP A 98 -10.44 7.73 14.25
CA ASP A 98 -11.38 6.78 14.87
C ASP A 98 -11.02 5.29 14.73
N ALA A 99 -9.84 4.92 14.23
CA ALA A 99 -9.49 3.49 14.04
C ALA A 99 -8.05 3.10 14.38
N ASN A 100 -7.31 3.96 15.08
CA ASN A 100 -5.92 3.68 15.44
C ASN A 100 -5.77 2.83 16.70
N LEU A 101 -4.59 2.24 16.86
CA LEU A 101 -4.28 1.31 17.96
C LEU A 101 -4.02 2.01 19.30
N ALA A 102 -3.85 3.33 19.32
CA ALA A 102 -3.81 4.09 20.58
C ALA A 102 -5.20 4.36 21.16
N ALA A 103 -6.27 3.89 20.49
CA ALA A 103 -7.66 4.02 20.93
C ALA A 103 -8.02 5.47 21.32
N SER A 104 -7.51 6.42 20.55
CA SER A 104 -7.62 7.86 20.82
C SER A 104 -8.00 8.59 19.54
N MET A 105 -8.80 9.64 19.65
CA MET A 105 -9.11 10.52 18.52
C MET A 105 -7.94 11.48 18.30
N TYR A 106 -7.35 11.46 17.09
CA TYR A 106 -6.29 12.37 16.70
C TYR A 106 -6.64 13.18 15.45
N PRO A 107 -6.06 14.39 15.30
CA PRO A 107 -5.97 15.04 14.00
C PRO A 107 -4.98 14.29 13.09
N ASP A 108 -5.03 14.62 11.81
CA ASP A 108 -4.17 14.04 10.79
C ASP A 108 -2.77 14.67 10.76
N GLN A 109 -1.96 14.25 11.74
CA GLN A 109 -0.57 14.70 11.95
C GLN A 109 0.37 13.54 12.32
N SER A 110 0.09 12.32 11.84
CA SER A 110 0.91 11.13 12.09
C SER A 110 1.17 10.81 13.58
N LEU A 111 0.23 11.17 14.47
CA LEU A 111 0.39 11.00 15.93
C LEU A 111 0.19 9.56 16.40
N TYR A 112 -0.52 8.76 15.61
CA TYR A 112 -0.91 7.41 15.98
C TYR A 112 0.26 6.40 15.78
N PRO A 113 0.25 5.24 16.46
CA PRO A 113 1.27 4.22 16.28
C PRO A 113 1.35 3.71 14.83
N ALA A 114 2.56 3.62 14.26
CA ALA A 114 2.78 3.31 12.84
C ALA A 114 2.14 1.99 12.35
N ASN A 115 1.85 1.05 13.24
CA ASN A 115 1.16 -0.21 12.94
C ASN A 115 -0.38 -0.09 12.85
N SER A 116 -0.94 1.12 12.99
CA SER A 116 -2.40 1.32 13.00
C SER A 116 -3.06 1.09 11.64
N VAL A 117 -2.52 1.68 10.56
CA VAL A 117 -3.07 1.46 9.22
C VAL A 117 -2.93 -0.01 8.79
N PRO A 118 -1.76 -0.68 8.93
CA PRO A 118 -1.65 -2.12 8.70
C PRO A 118 -2.69 -2.96 9.45
N ALA A 119 -2.98 -2.63 10.72
CA ALA A 119 -4.01 -3.34 11.49
C ALA A 119 -5.42 -3.18 10.90
N VAL A 120 -5.74 -2.03 10.28
CA VAL A 120 -7.02 -1.85 9.60
C VAL A 120 -7.06 -2.55 8.24
N VAL A 121 -5.94 -2.59 7.50
CA VAL A 121 -5.81 -3.43 6.28
C VAL A 121 -6.14 -4.89 6.62
N GLU A 122 -5.53 -5.43 7.68
CA GLU A 122 -5.77 -6.79 8.13
C GLU A 122 -7.25 -7.03 8.50
N ARG A 123 -7.88 -6.09 9.22
CA ARG A 123 -9.32 -6.16 9.58
C ARG A 123 -10.21 -6.20 8.34
N ILE A 124 -9.91 -5.41 7.31
CA ILE A 124 -10.65 -5.41 6.04
C ILE A 124 -10.50 -6.78 5.37
N ASN A 125 -9.27 -7.26 5.20
CA ASN A 125 -9.00 -8.55 4.56
C ASN A 125 -9.62 -9.74 5.30
N ASN A 126 -9.61 -9.74 6.64
CA ASN A 126 -10.28 -10.77 7.44
C ASN A 126 -11.81 -10.73 7.26
N THR A 127 -12.38 -9.53 7.08
CA THR A 127 -13.82 -9.39 6.80
C THR A 127 -14.18 -9.91 5.41
N PHE A 128 -13.39 -9.56 4.38
CA PHE A 128 -13.52 -10.10 3.03
C PHE A 128 -13.41 -11.63 3.03
N ARG A 129 -12.41 -12.17 3.72
CA ARG A 129 -12.23 -13.61 3.86
C ARG A 129 -13.44 -14.30 4.47
N ARG A 130 -14.06 -13.73 5.51
CA ARG A 130 -15.27 -14.30 6.10
C ARG A 130 -16.45 -14.26 5.14
N ALA A 131 -16.64 -13.15 4.41
CA ALA A 131 -17.73 -13.02 3.44
C ALA A 131 -17.57 -14.00 2.27
N ASP A 132 -16.35 -14.14 1.77
CA ASP A 132 -15.98 -15.12 0.75
C ASP A 132 -16.22 -16.57 1.22
N GLN A 133 -15.81 -16.90 2.45
CA GLN A 133 -16.10 -18.23 3.03
C GLN A 133 -17.59 -18.54 3.11
N ILE A 134 -18.42 -17.56 3.46
CA ILE A 134 -19.89 -17.71 3.50
C ILE A 134 -20.42 -17.98 2.08
N GLN A 135 -19.97 -17.18 1.11
CA GLN A 135 -20.35 -17.33 -0.29
C GLN A 135 -19.95 -18.72 -0.84
N TRP A 136 -18.70 -19.12 -0.60
CA TRP A 136 -18.16 -20.41 -1.00
C TRP A 136 -18.92 -21.58 -0.36
N SER A 137 -19.23 -21.50 0.94
CA SER A 137 -20.00 -22.54 1.63
C SER A 137 -21.43 -22.70 1.10
N ALA A 138 -21.98 -21.66 0.47
CA ALA A 138 -23.30 -21.68 -0.13
C ALA A 138 -23.30 -22.15 -1.61
N GLY A 139 -22.15 -22.55 -2.15
CA GLY A 139 -22.00 -22.98 -3.54
C GLY A 139 -22.22 -21.85 -4.55
N ILE A 140 -21.98 -20.60 -4.15
CA ILE A 140 -22.11 -19.43 -5.04
C ILE A 140 -20.76 -19.19 -5.71
N GLU A 141 -20.70 -19.42 -7.01
CA GLU A 141 -19.48 -19.37 -7.82
C GLU A 141 -19.46 -18.14 -8.76
N PRO A 142 -18.29 -17.76 -9.32
CA PRO A 142 -18.21 -16.75 -10.35
C PRO A 142 -19.16 -17.06 -11.52
N GLY A 143 -20.07 -16.13 -11.83
CA GLY A 143 -21.12 -16.29 -12.83
C GLY A 143 -22.54 -16.44 -12.24
N ASP A 144 -22.67 -16.76 -10.95
CA ASP A 144 -23.96 -16.68 -10.25
C ASP A 144 -24.39 -15.21 -10.07
N PRO A 145 -25.67 -14.84 -10.30
CA PRO A 145 -26.14 -13.46 -10.09
C PRO A 145 -25.95 -12.91 -8.67
N ARG A 146 -25.76 -13.78 -7.67
CA ARG A 146 -25.52 -13.43 -6.26
C ARG A 146 -24.04 -13.30 -5.94
N TYR A 147 -23.15 -13.65 -6.85
CA TYR A 147 -21.71 -13.66 -6.64
C TYR A 147 -21.17 -12.24 -6.44
N VAL A 148 -20.30 -12.10 -5.44
CA VAL A 148 -19.50 -10.91 -5.18
C VAL A 148 -18.04 -11.33 -5.07
N ASP A 149 -17.18 -10.68 -5.84
CA ASP A 149 -15.73 -10.78 -5.64
C ASP A 149 -15.34 -9.89 -4.46
N TYR A 150 -15.28 -10.49 -3.27
CA TYR A 150 -15.05 -9.76 -2.02
C TYR A 150 -13.62 -9.26 -1.84
N PHE A 151 -12.62 -9.91 -2.44
CA PHE A 151 -11.23 -9.53 -2.27
C PHE A 151 -10.90 -8.32 -3.17
N LEU A 152 -11.41 -7.15 -2.76
CA LEU A 152 -11.07 -5.89 -3.39
C LEU A 152 -9.61 -5.52 -3.06
N PRO A 153 -8.84 -4.98 -4.04
CA PRO A 153 -7.55 -4.39 -3.74
C PRO A 153 -7.67 -3.24 -2.75
N ILE A 154 -6.79 -3.19 -1.75
CA ILE A 154 -6.74 -2.12 -0.76
C ILE A 154 -5.58 -1.18 -1.11
N VAL A 155 -5.89 0.10 -1.28
CA VAL A 155 -4.92 1.21 -1.41
C VAL A 155 -4.80 1.89 -0.06
N ALA A 156 -3.64 1.78 0.58
CA ALA A 156 -3.42 2.23 1.96
C ALA A 156 -2.51 3.46 2.05
N ASP A 157 -2.84 4.33 3.00
CA ASP A 157 -2.06 5.52 3.36
C ASP A 157 -0.86 5.14 4.26
N ALA A 158 0.36 5.45 3.84
CA ALA A 158 1.57 5.25 4.63
C ALA A 158 2.17 6.56 5.15
N GLU A 159 1.42 7.66 5.11
CA GLU A 159 1.87 8.98 5.53
C GLU A 159 3.18 9.34 4.78
N ALA A 160 4.13 9.96 5.49
CA ALA A 160 5.52 10.11 5.05
C ALA A 160 6.44 8.99 5.59
N GLY A 161 5.88 7.86 6.05
CA GLY A 161 6.64 6.70 6.53
C GLY A 161 7.09 6.76 7.99
N PHE A 162 6.49 7.61 8.84
CA PHE A 162 6.71 7.64 10.31
C PHE A 162 8.17 7.77 10.78
N GLY A 163 9.03 8.43 9.99
CA GLY A 163 10.43 8.64 10.34
C GLY A 163 11.34 8.65 9.12
N GLY A 164 12.46 7.95 9.22
CA GLY A 164 13.48 7.82 8.16
C GLY A 164 13.19 6.69 7.17
N VAL A 165 14.17 6.36 6.33
CA VAL A 165 14.04 5.33 5.28
C VAL A 165 13.77 3.93 5.84
N LEU A 166 14.32 3.58 7.01
CA LEU A 166 14.08 2.29 7.64
C LEU A 166 12.65 2.18 8.20
N ASN A 167 12.07 3.28 8.68
CA ASN A 167 10.68 3.32 9.11
C ASN A 167 9.74 3.09 7.91
N ALA A 168 10.02 3.72 6.77
CA ALA A 168 9.26 3.51 5.54
C ALA A 168 9.38 2.08 5.00
N PHE A 169 10.59 1.50 5.07
CA PHE A 169 10.84 0.11 4.69
C PHE A 169 10.00 -0.87 5.54
N GLU A 170 10.04 -0.74 6.87
CA GLU A 170 9.27 -1.61 7.77
C GLU A 170 7.77 -1.38 7.66
N LEU A 171 7.32 -0.13 7.47
CA LEU A 171 5.91 0.16 7.26
C LEU A 171 5.39 -0.48 5.97
N MET A 172 6.16 -0.38 4.87
CA MET A 172 5.78 -1.02 3.61
C MET A 172 5.69 -2.54 3.75
N LYS A 173 6.63 -3.19 4.47
CA LYS A 173 6.54 -4.62 4.79
C LYS A 173 5.26 -4.93 5.57
N ALA A 174 4.96 -4.18 6.62
CA ALA A 174 3.76 -4.37 7.42
C ALA A 174 2.46 -4.22 6.60
N MET A 175 2.42 -3.27 5.66
CA MET A 175 1.29 -3.11 4.73
C MET A 175 1.13 -4.33 3.82
N ILE A 176 2.23 -4.86 3.28
CA ILE A 176 2.23 -6.04 2.41
C ILE A 176 1.81 -7.29 3.19
N GLU A 177 2.37 -7.51 4.38
CA GLU A 177 2.03 -8.63 5.25
C GLU A 177 0.55 -8.60 5.66
N ALA A 178 -0.01 -7.40 5.88
CA ALA A 178 -1.44 -7.22 6.14
C ALA A 178 -2.34 -7.42 4.91
N GLY A 179 -1.76 -7.45 3.70
CA GLY A 179 -2.47 -7.71 2.45
C GLY A 179 -2.88 -6.45 1.66
N ALA A 180 -2.14 -5.34 1.79
CA ALA A 180 -2.35 -4.16 0.95
C ALA A 180 -1.92 -4.41 -0.50
N ALA A 181 -2.70 -3.92 -1.46
CA ALA A 181 -2.42 -4.03 -2.88
C ALA A 181 -1.59 -2.87 -3.42
N ALA A 182 -1.81 -1.68 -2.84
CA ALA A 182 -1.11 -0.46 -3.16
C ALA A 182 -0.87 0.36 -1.90
N VAL A 183 0.20 1.13 -1.88
CA VAL A 183 0.56 2.00 -0.75
C VAL A 183 1.00 3.35 -1.30
N HIS A 184 0.55 4.44 -0.69
CA HIS A 184 1.01 5.77 -1.03
C HIS A 184 1.87 6.41 0.06
N PHE A 185 2.94 7.08 -0.35
CA PHE A 185 3.80 7.90 0.51
C PHE A 185 3.76 9.35 0.03
N GLU A 186 3.82 10.29 0.97
CA GLU A 186 3.86 11.74 0.67
C GLU A 186 5.19 12.40 1.05
N ASP A 187 5.42 13.59 0.50
CA ASP A 187 6.65 14.39 0.62
C ASP A 187 6.59 15.47 1.73
N GLN A 188 5.61 15.39 2.63
CA GLN A 188 5.60 16.21 3.84
C GLN A 188 6.56 15.68 4.91
N LEU A 189 7.08 16.58 5.75
CA LEU A 189 7.84 16.18 6.93
C LEU A 189 6.93 15.44 7.94
N ALA A 190 7.23 14.16 8.19
CA ALA A 190 6.39 13.25 8.99
C ALA A 190 5.99 13.79 10.39
N SER A 191 6.86 14.54 11.06
CA SER A 191 6.66 15.04 12.43
C SER A 191 5.81 16.31 12.52
N VAL A 192 5.62 17.02 11.41
CA VAL A 192 4.76 18.22 11.31
C VAL A 192 3.75 18.08 10.18
N LYS A 193 3.49 16.84 9.76
CA LYS A 193 2.55 16.48 8.70
C LYS A 193 1.18 17.06 9.02
N LYS A 194 0.49 17.51 7.99
CA LYS A 194 -0.86 18.04 8.08
C LYS A 194 -1.70 17.49 6.93
N CYS A 195 -3.01 17.39 7.15
CA CYS A 195 -3.98 17.10 6.09
C CYS A 195 -3.79 18.06 4.91
N GLY A 196 -3.92 17.55 3.68
CA GLY A 196 -3.59 18.25 2.43
C GLY A 196 -4.29 19.61 2.23
N HIS A 197 -5.43 19.83 2.89
CA HIS A 197 -6.22 21.07 2.81
C HIS A 197 -5.87 22.10 3.90
N MET A 198 -4.94 21.80 4.80
CA MET A 198 -4.52 22.70 5.88
C MET A 198 -3.28 23.51 5.49
N GLY A 199 -3.19 24.77 5.96
CA GLY A 199 -2.00 25.60 5.77
C GLY A 199 -0.82 25.20 6.66
N GLY A 200 0.38 25.64 6.26
CA GLY A 200 1.63 25.38 6.98
C GLY A 200 2.07 23.92 6.91
N LYS A 201 1.87 23.28 5.76
CA LYS A 201 2.52 22.02 5.37
C LYS A 201 3.97 22.32 5.03
N VAL A 202 4.86 21.40 5.38
CA VAL A 202 6.30 21.55 5.14
C VAL A 202 6.79 20.37 4.31
N LEU A 203 7.30 20.64 3.12
CA LEU A 203 7.90 19.64 2.24
C LEU A 203 9.29 19.24 2.74
N VAL A 204 9.69 18.01 2.46
CA VAL A 204 11.10 17.59 2.49
C VAL A 204 11.74 17.84 1.11
N PRO A 205 13.09 17.90 1.01
CA PRO A 205 13.78 17.91 -0.27
C PRO A 205 13.37 16.73 -1.16
N THR A 206 13.34 16.94 -2.47
CA THR A 206 12.91 15.92 -3.45
C THR A 206 13.69 14.61 -3.28
N GLN A 207 15.00 14.71 -3.08
CA GLN A 207 15.87 13.56 -2.83
C GLN A 207 15.42 12.74 -1.62
N GLU A 208 14.93 13.36 -0.54
CA GLU A 208 14.45 12.63 0.65
C GLU A 208 13.15 11.89 0.35
N ALA A 209 12.21 12.52 -0.35
CA ALA A 209 10.98 11.87 -0.81
C ALA A 209 11.30 10.68 -1.73
N ILE A 210 12.25 10.84 -2.67
CA ILE A 210 12.73 9.75 -3.53
C ILE A 210 13.31 8.60 -2.71
N GLN A 211 14.13 8.88 -1.68
CA GLN A 211 14.70 7.83 -0.83
C GLN A 211 13.61 7.03 -0.09
N LYS A 212 12.49 7.66 0.29
CA LYS A 212 11.33 6.95 0.87
C LYS A 212 10.66 6.02 -0.15
N LEU A 213 10.50 6.47 -1.40
CA LEU A 213 9.96 5.64 -2.47
C LEU A 213 10.88 4.45 -2.80
N VAL A 214 12.19 4.67 -2.80
CA VAL A 214 13.20 3.61 -2.97
C VAL A 214 13.12 2.60 -1.84
N ALA A 215 13.02 3.05 -0.58
CA ALA A 215 12.87 2.17 0.58
C ALA A 215 11.58 1.33 0.51
N ALA A 216 10.45 1.94 0.12
CA ALA A 216 9.20 1.23 -0.08
C ALA A 216 9.28 0.21 -1.23
N ARG A 217 9.89 0.56 -2.36
CA ARG A 217 10.09 -0.38 -3.48
C ARG A 217 11.00 -1.55 -3.07
N LEU A 218 12.06 -1.27 -2.29
CA LEU A 218 12.97 -2.30 -1.78
C LEU A 218 12.24 -3.28 -0.85
N ALA A 219 11.39 -2.79 0.05
CA ALA A 219 10.55 -3.64 0.90
C ALA A 219 9.64 -4.57 0.08
N ALA A 220 9.02 -4.05 -0.98
CA ALA A 220 8.18 -4.83 -1.89
C ALA A 220 8.97 -5.90 -2.67
N ASP A 221 10.16 -5.54 -3.17
CA ASP A 221 11.03 -6.48 -3.89
C ASP A 221 11.60 -7.57 -2.94
N VAL A 222 11.93 -7.21 -1.69
CA VAL A 222 12.41 -8.15 -0.66
C VAL A 222 11.34 -9.18 -0.33
N THR A 223 10.10 -8.72 -0.07
CA THR A 223 8.94 -9.58 0.18
C THR A 223 8.46 -10.33 -1.06
N GLY A 224 8.89 -9.92 -2.26
CA GLY A 224 8.54 -10.57 -3.52
C GLY A 224 7.08 -10.31 -3.92
N VAL A 225 6.58 -9.11 -3.65
CA VAL A 225 5.20 -8.71 -3.97
C VAL A 225 5.21 -7.50 -4.91
N PRO A 226 4.50 -7.54 -6.04
CA PRO A 226 4.48 -6.43 -7.01
C PRO A 226 3.53 -5.30 -6.59
N THR A 227 3.56 -4.91 -5.31
CA THR A 227 2.72 -3.87 -4.72
C THR A 227 2.82 -2.56 -5.52
N LEU A 228 1.69 -1.92 -5.77
CA LEU A 228 1.68 -0.61 -6.43
C LEU A 228 2.18 0.44 -5.44
N LEU A 229 3.09 1.30 -5.89
CA LEU A 229 3.65 2.38 -5.09
C LEU A 229 3.16 3.68 -5.71
N VAL A 230 2.50 4.51 -4.90
CA VAL A 230 1.96 5.80 -5.31
C VAL A 230 2.76 6.90 -4.62
N ALA A 231 3.32 7.82 -5.40
CA ALA A 231 3.98 9.00 -4.88
C ALA A 231 2.98 10.15 -4.84
N ARG A 232 2.65 10.62 -3.64
CA ARG A 232 1.85 11.82 -3.43
C ARG A 232 2.79 13.01 -3.23
N THR A 233 2.45 14.14 -3.83
CA THR A 233 3.09 15.43 -3.53
C THR A 233 2.08 16.39 -2.93
N ASP A 234 2.50 17.14 -1.92
CA ASP A 234 1.70 18.20 -1.30
C ASP A 234 2.11 19.61 -1.76
N ALA A 235 3.00 19.70 -2.76
CA ALA A 235 3.58 20.94 -3.27
C ALA A 235 2.57 21.92 -3.90
N ASP A 236 1.35 21.49 -4.22
CA ASP A 236 0.29 22.38 -4.70
C ASP A 236 -0.09 23.46 -3.67
N ALA A 237 -0.07 23.13 -2.38
CA ALA A 237 -0.47 24.03 -1.30
C ALA A 237 0.56 24.18 -0.16
N ALA A 238 1.67 23.44 -0.20
CA ALA A 238 2.76 23.64 0.75
C ALA A 238 3.66 24.78 0.28
N ASP A 239 3.85 25.78 1.14
CA ASP A 239 4.66 26.97 0.90
C ASP A 239 5.97 26.98 1.71
N LEU A 240 6.28 25.86 2.38
CA LEU A 240 7.47 25.67 3.19
C LEU A 240 8.23 24.40 2.76
N ILE A 241 9.56 24.46 2.83
CA ILE A 241 10.46 23.32 2.63
C ILE A 241 11.45 23.27 3.80
N THR A 242 11.84 22.07 4.24
CA THR A 242 12.75 21.92 5.39
C THR A 242 14.18 22.36 5.08
N SER A 243 14.62 22.25 3.83
CA SER A 243 16.00 22.56 3.41
C SER A 243 16.08 22.84 1.91
N ASP A 244 17.07 23.63 1.53
CA ASP A 244 17.49 23.99 0.16
C ASP A 244 18.64 23.10 -0.36
N CYS A 245 18.88 21.95 0.26
CA CYS A 245 20.02 21.08 -0.06
C CYS A 245 19.94 20.37 -1.41
N ASP A 246 18.75 20.32 -2.03
CA ASP A 246 18.47 19.68 -3.32
C ASP A 246 18.32 20.78 -4.40
N PRO A 247 19.30 20.91 -5.34
CA PRO A 247 19.40 22.04 -6.29
C PRO A 247 18.28 22.18 -7.33
#